data_AF-A0A7X3QJU2-F1
#
_entry.id   AF-A0A7X3QJU2-F1
#
_cell.length_a   1.000
_cell.length_b   1.000
_cell.length_c   1.000
_cell.angle_alpha   90.00
_cell.angle_beta   90.00
_cell.angle_gamma   90.00
#
_symmetry.space_group_name_H-M   'P 1'
#
loop_
_entity.id
_entity.type
_entity.pdbx_description
1 polymer ?
#
loop_
_entity_poly.entity_id
_entity_poly.type
_entity_poly.pdbx_seq_one_letter_code
_entity_poly.pdbx_strand_id
1 'polypeptide(L)'
;MVAKLRPYRRPAIILAITAIGAAAIFLGRPAIAEAAAVDGETEFVLNTFAFLIWGALVMWMCAGFTMLESGSVRTKNASMICLKNIGIYSIAGLAYFVIGYNLMYVDVVGDFIGSFNLL
;
A
#
# COMPACT_ATOMS: atom_id res chain seq x y z
N MET A 1 12.36 7.64 52.45
CA MET A 1 11.12 7.33 51.68
C MET A 1 11.27 7.97 50.30
N VAL A 2 11.77 7.21 49.32
CA VAL A 2 12.20 7.73 48.00
C VAL A 2 11.06 7.57 46.99
N ALA A 3 10.87 8.62 46.20
CA ALA A 3 9.78 8.85 45.26
C ALA A 3 9.52 7.68 44.29
N LYS A 4 8.25 7.25 44.27
CA LYS A 4 7.66 6.40 43.22
C LYS A 4 7.56 7.25 41.94
N LEU A 5 8.65 7.39 41.18
CA LEU A 5 8.67 8.14 39.94
C LEU A 5 7.74 7.47 38.92
N ARG A 6 6.77 8.28 38.45
CA ARG A 6 5.55 7.90 37.75
C ARG A 6 5.81 7.09 36.46
N PRO A 7 5.20 5.90 36.29
CA PRO A 7 5.26 5.09 35.06
C PRO A 7 4.37 5.62 33.92
N TYR A 8 4.23 6.95 33.76
CA TYR A 8 3.31 7.58 32.81
C TYR A 8 4.00 8.30 31.63
N ARG A 9 5.33 8.30 31.55
CA ARG A 9 6.07 8.97 30.46
C ARG A 9 6.13 8.19 29.15
N ARG A 10 5.82 6.88 29.16
CA ARG A 10 5.84 6.02 27.97
C ARG A 10 4.68 6.26 26.99
N PRO A 11 3.40 6.42 27.42
CA PRO A 11 2.31 6.71 26.49
C PRO A 11 2.37 8.13 25.91
N ALA A 12 2.90 9.11 26.68
CA ALA A 12 3.04 10.49 26.22
C ALA A 12 4.04 10.65 25.07
N ILE A 13 5.12 9.85 25.05
CA ILE A 13 6.10 9.85 23.97
C ILE A 13 5.51 9.23 22.71
N ILE A 14 4.73 8.13 22.84
CA ILE A 14 4.08 7.47 21.70
C ILE A 14 3.04 8.41 21.08
N LEU A 15 2.20 9.05 21.90
CA LEU A 15 1.23 10.05 21.46
C LEU A 15 1.89 11.28 20.79
N ALA A 16 3.02 11.73 21.30
CA ALA A 16 3.78 12.83 20.70
C ALA A 16 4.38 12.43 19.34
N ILE A 17 4.93 11.22 19.21
CA ILE A 17 5.48 10.71 17.94
C ILE A 17 4.37 10.53 16.90
N THR A 18 3.21 10.00 17.29
CA THR A 18 2.06 9.88 16.38
C THR A 18 1.49 11.24 16.00
N ALA A 19 1.47 12.21 16.93
CA ALA A 19 1.01 13.57 16.65
C ALA A 19 1.98 14.33 15.72
N ILE A 20 3.29 14.14 15.89
CA ILE A 20 4.31 14.69 15.00
C ILE A 20 4.24 14.03 13.62
N GLY A 21 4.01 12.71 13.55
CA GLY A 21 3.79 12.00 12.29
C GLY A 21 2.54 12.49 11.55
N ALA A 22 1.42 12.69 12.26
CA ALA A 22 0.20 13.25 11.69
C ALA A 22 0.38 14.72 11.26
N ALA A 23 1.09 15.53 12.04
CA ALA A 23 1.42 16.91 11.70
C ALA A 23 2.39 17.01 10.52
N ALA A 24 3.33 16.07 10.38
CA ALA A 24 4.24 16.00 9.23
C ALA A 24 3.51 15.65 7.93
N ILE A 25 2.43 14.87 8.00
CA ILE A 25 1.55 14.58 6.84
C ILE A 25 0.67 15.81 6.50
N PHE A 26 0.24 16.57 7.52
CA PHE A 26 -0.56 17.78 7.34
C PHE A 26 0.25 19.02 6.89
N LEU A 27 1.52 19.13 7.30
CA LEU A 27 2.47 20.18 6.92
C LEU A 27 3.31 19.80 5.70
N GLY A 28 3.44 18.51 5.42
CA GLY A 28 4.08 17.96 4.22
C GLY A 28 3.19 17.99 2.99
N ARG A 29 2.15 18.85 2.96
CA ARG A 29 1.51 19.22 1.70
C ARG A 29 2.63 19.76 0.81
N PRO A 30 2.91 19.18 -0.37
CA PRO A 30 3.86 19.79 -1.28
C PRO A 30 3.28 21.17 -1.63
N ALA A 31 3.98 22.22 -1.19
CA ALA A 31 3.78 23.60 -1.64
C ALA A 31 4.29 23.73 -3.08
N ILE A 32 3.71 22.93 -4.00
CA ILE A 32 3.99 23.02 -5.42
C ILE A 32 2.75 23.63 -6.08
N ALA A 33 2.98 24.87 -6.53
CA ALA A 33 2.39 25.52 -7.68
C ALA A 33 0.90 25.88 -7.63
N GLU A 34 0.67 27.10 -7.15
CA GLU A 34 -0.18 28.04 -7.86
C GLU A 34 0.19 28.06 -9.36
N ALA A 35 -0.81 27.79 -10.20
CA ALA A 35 -0.93 28.16 -11.62
C ALA A 35 0.22 27.77 -12.59
N ALA A 36 0.23 26.50 -13.00
CA ALA A 36 0.41 26.20 -14.42
C ALA A 36 -0.81 25.38 -14.83
N ALA A 37 -1.70 25.96 -15.64
CA ALA A 37 -2.75 25.20 -16.28
C ALA A 37 -2.06 24.18 -17.19
N VAL A 38 -1.86 22.97 -16.68
CA VAL A 38 -1.44 21.84 -17.48
C VAL A 38 -2.57 21.63 -18.48
N ASP A 39 -2.25 21.72 -19.77
CA ASP A 39 -3.22 21.45 -20.83
C ASP A 39 -3.90 20.10 -20.57
N GLY A 40 -5.20 19.97 -20.80
CA GLY A 40 -5.97 18.78 -20.39
C GLY A 40 -5.38 17.47 -20.92
N GLU A 41 -4.73 17.52 -22.09
CA GLU A 41 -4.01 16.40 -22.67
C GLU A 41 -2.73 16.04 -21.89
N THR A 42 -1.99 17.04 -21.42
CA THR A 42 -0.78 16.82 -20.61
C THR A 42 -1.14 16.27 -19.22
N GLU A 43 -2.26 16.71 -18.64
CA GLU A 43 -2.76 16.20 -17.36
C GLU A 43 -3.14 14.72 -17.48
N PHE A 44 -3.90 14.35 -18.52
CA PHE A 44 -4.29 12.96 -18.77
C PHE A 44 -3.08 12.04 -18.99
N VAL A 45 -2.10 12.49 -19.78
CA VAL A 45 -0.86 11.74 -20.05
C VAL A 45 -0.06 11.54 -18.77
N LEU A 46 0.16 12.60 -17.97
CA LEU A 46 0.92 12.51 -16.73
C LEU A 46 0.22 11.67 -15.67
N ASN A 47 -1.11 11.79 -15.54
CA ASN A 47 -1.90 10.98 -14.60
C ASN A 47 -1.85 9.50 -14.97
N THR A 48 -2.05 9.15 -16.24
CA THR A 48 -2.01 7.76 -16.70
C THR A 48 -0.60 7.18 -16.60
N PHE A 49 0.42 7.95 -16.98
CA PHE A 49 1.81 7.55 -16.83
C PHE A 49 2.17 7.32 -15.36
N ALA A 50 1.75 8.21 -14.47
CA ALA A 50 1.93 8.05 -13.04
C ALA A 50 1.28 6.75 -12.55
N PHE A 51 0.04 6.43 -12.94
CA PHE A 51 -0.61 5.16 -12.57
C PHE A 51 0.18 3.93 -13.00
N LEU A 52 0.79 3.93 -14.19
CA LEU A 52 1.62 2.81 -14.65
C LEU A 52 2.92 2.66 -13.85
N ILE A 53 3.59 3.78 -13.53
CA ILE A 53 4.81 3.75 -12.72
C ILE A 53 4.52 3.31 -11.28
N TRP A 54 3.47 3.87 -10.66
CA TRP A 54 3.04 3.45 -9.33
C TRP A 54 2.64 1.97 -9.31
N GLY A 55 1.93 1.50 -10.34
CA GLY A 55 1.60 0.09 -10.51
C GLY A 55 2.83 -0.81 -10.59
N ALA A 56 3.84 -0.42 -11.37
CA ALA A 56 5.10 -1.17 -11.50
C ALA A 56 5.89 -1.22 -10.19
N LEU A 57 5.92 -0.12 -9.42
CA LEU A 57 6.56 -0.06 -8.10
C LEU A 57 5.86 -0.95 -7.07
N VAL A 58 4.53 -1.07 -7.13
CA VAL A 58 3.79 -2.01 -6.27
C VAL A 58 4.13 -3.46 -6.64
N MET A 59 4.28 -3.79 -7.91
CA MET A 59 4.71 -5.14 -8.31
C MET A 59 6.11 -5.50 -7.79
N TRP A 60 7.00 -4.52 -7.70
CA TRP A 60 8.33 -4.69 -7.08
C TRP A 60 8.26 -5.06 -5.59
N MET A 61 7.22 -4.63 -4.87
CA MET A 61 7.01 -4.94 -3.46
C MET A 61 6.86 -6.45 -3.23
N CYS A 62 6.20 -7.16 -4.12
CA CYS A 62 6.04 -8.62 -4.03
C CYS A 62 7.39 -9.34 -4.12
N ALA A 63 8.32 -8.86 -4.94
CA ALA A 63 9.70 -9.38 -4.97
C ALA A 63 10.45 -9.06 -3.66
N GLY A 64 10.27 -7.86 -3.11
CA GLY A 64 10.84 -7.45 -1.82
C GLY A 64 10.44 -8.36 -0.66
N PHE A 65 9.14 -8.64 -0.50
CA PHE A 65 8.65 -9.55 0.54
C PHE A 65 9.11 -10.99 0.32
N THR A 66 9.17 -11.44 -0.92
CA THR A 66 9.68 -12.78 -1.25
C THR A 66 11.13 -12.95 -0.78
N MET A 67 11.97 -11.94 -0.95
CA MET A 67 13.35 -11.95 -0.48
C MET A 67 13.44 -11.95 1.05
N LEU A 68 12.63 -11.15 1.75
CA LEU A 68 12.59 -11.13 3.22
C LEU A 68 12.16 -12.47 3.81
N GLU A 69 11.11 -13.08 3.25
CA GLU A 69 10.61 -14.37 3.72
C GLU A 69 11.58 -15.51 3.42
N SER A 70 12.18 -15.52 2.22
CA SER A 70 13.20 -16.51 1.86
C SER A 70 14.49 -16.41 2.68
N GLY A 71 14.84 -15.20 3.15
CA GLY A 71 16.01 -14.96 4.00
C GLY A 71 15.78 -15.33 5.48
N SER A 72 14.53 -15.37 5.93
CA SER A 72 14.16 -15.73 7.30
C SER A 72 14.14 -17.25 7.58
N VAL A 73 14.33 -18.07 6.54
CA VAL A 73 14.26 -19.53 6.63
C VAL A 73 15.59 -20.21 6.34
N ARG A 74 15.69 -21.45 6.81
CA ARG A 74 16.85 -22.30 6.54
C ARG A 74 17.02 -22.52 5.04
N THR A 75 18.27 -22.47 4.58
CA THR A 75 18.67 -22.58 3.17
C THR A 75 18.06 -23.77 2.43
N LYS A 76 17.89 -24.91 3.10
CA LYS A 76 17.26 -26.12 2.53
C LYS A 76 15.79 -25.93 2.07
N ASN A 77 15.09 -24.91 2.58
CA ASN A 77 13.68 -24.66 2.30
C ASN A 77 13.43 -23.32 1.56
N ALA A 78 14.48 -22.57 1.23
CA ALA A 78 14.36 -21.24 0.63
C ALA A 78 13.61 -21.29 -0.72
N SER A 79 13.91 -22.27 -1.58
CA SER A 79 13.26 -22.44 -2.88
C SER A 79 11.75 -22.66 -2.79
N MET A 80 11.29 -23.40 -1.77
CA MET A 80 9.85 -23.64 -1.57
C MET A 80 9.10 -22.39 -1.14
N ILE A 81 9.77 -21.46 -0.46
CA ILE A 81 9.15 -20.19 -0.02
C ILE A 81 9.09 -19.19 -1.16
N CYS A 82 10.14 -19.10 -1.97
CA CYS A 82 10.09 -18.32 -3.21
C CYS A 82 8.96 -18.79 -4.12
N LEU A 83 8.76 -20.10 -4.26
CA LEU A 83 7.70 -20.67 -5.10
C LEU A 83 6.30 -20.30 -4.59
N LYS A 84 6.08 -20.33 -3.26
CA LYS A 84 4.79 -19.96 -2.67
C LYS A 84 4.45 -18.49 -2.90
N ASN A 85 5.43 -17.60 -2.74
CA ASN A 85 5.21 -16.17 -2.91
C ASN A 85 4.96 -15.77 -4.37
N ILE A 86 5.69 -16.36 -5.32
CA ILE A 86 5.43 -16.15 -6.75
C ILE A 86 4.07 -16.77 -7.16
N GLY A 87 3.74 -17.93 -6.60
CA GLY A 87 2.47 -18.63 -6.85
C GLY A 87 1.26 -17.80 -6.42
N ILE A 88 1.23 -17.31 -5.18
CA ILE A 88 0.13 -16.47 -4.69
C ILE A 88 0.04 -15.15 -5.47
N TYR A 89 1.17 -14.54 -5.83
CA TYR A 89 1.17 -13.32 -6.64
C TYR A 89 0.55 -13.52 -8.03
N SER A 90 0.88 -14.63 -8.69
CA SER A 90 0.33 -14.97 -10.01
C SER A 90 -1.17 -15.27 -9.96
N ILE A 91 -1.61 -16.00 -8.92
CA ILE A 91 -3.03 -16.33 -8.72
C ILE A 91 -3.83 -15.08 -8.34
N ALA A 92 -3.28 -14.20 -7.49
CA ALA A 92 -3.94 -12.96 -7.07
C ALA A 92 -4.19 -12.02 -8.26
N GLY A 93 -3.21 -11.87 -9.16
CA GLY A 93 -3.38 -11.07 -10.37
C GLY A 93 -4.48 -11.61 -11.29
N LEU A 94 -4.52 -12.92 -11.51
CA LEU A 94 -5.58 -13.56 -12.31
C LEU A 94 -6.96 -13.48 -11.63
N ALA A 95 -7.04 -13.67 -10.32
CA ALA A 95 -8.29 -13.56 -9.57
C ALA A 95 -8.84 -12.12 -9.60
N TYR A 96 -7.96 -11.12 -9.52
CA TYR A 96 -8.36 -9.72 -9.64
C TYR A 96 -8.88 -9.38 -11.04
N PHE A 97 -8.26 -9.93 -12.08
CA PHE A 97 -8.70 -9.76 -13.46
C PHE A 97 -10.09 -10.38 -13.73
N VAL A 98 -10.37 -11.58 -13.20
CA VAL A 98 -11.62 -12.30 -13.51
C VAL A 98 -12.80 -11.84 -12.66
N ILE A 99 -12.58 -11.57 -11.37
CA ILE A 99 -13.66 -11.29 -10.40
C ILE A 99 -13.41 -10.01 -9.60
N GLY A 100 -12.15 -9.71 -9.28
CA GLY A 100 -11.83 -8.63 -8.33
C GLY A 100 -12.21 -7.23 -8.79
N TYR A 101 -12.11 -6.92 -10.09
CA TYR A 101 -12.52 -5.61 -10.59
C TYR A 101 -14.03 -5.37 -10.43
N ASN A 102 -14.86 -6.34 -10.85
CA ASN A 102 -16.30 -6.26 -10.73
C ASN A 102 -16.76 -6.21 -9.27
N LEU A 103 -16.13 -7.01 -8.40
CA LEU A 103 -16.45 -7.04 -6.97
C LEU A 103 -16.15 -5.72 -6.25
N MET A 104 -15.13 -4.98 -6.70
CA MET A 104 -14.69 -3.75 -6.03
C MET A 104 -15.31 -2.49 -6.61
N TYR A 105 -15.58 -2.45 -7.92
CA TYR A 105 -15.97 -1.22 -8.61
C TYR A 105 -17.32 -1.27 -9.32
N VAL A 106 -17.96 -2.44 -9.47
CA VAL A 106 -19.20 -2.59 -10.27
C VAL A 106 -20.38 -2.98 -9.39
N ASP A 107 -21.51 -2.29 -9.58
CA ASP A 107 -22.81 -2.55 -8.93
C ASP A 107 -22.74 -2.72 -7.41
N VAL A 108 -22.27 -1.68 -6.71
CA VAL A 108 -22.26 -1.65 -5.24
C VAL A 108 -23.68 -1.48 -4.71
N VAL A 109 -24.41 -2.59 -4.58
CA VAL A 109 -25.75 -2.61 -3.98
C VAL A 109 -25.60 -2.57 -2.46
N GLY A 110 -25.75 -1.36 -1.90
CA GLY A 110 -25.75 -1.14 -0.45
C GLY A 110 -24.41 -0.67 0.15
N ASP A 111 -23.57 0.02 -0.62
CA ASP A 111 -22.32 0.71 -0.19
C ASP A 111 -21.19 -0.17 0.38
N PHE A 112 -21.36 -1.49 0.50
CA PHE A 112 -20.34 -2.37 1.11
C PHE A 112 -19.67 -3.35 0.12
N ILE A 113 -20.38 -3.91 -0.86
CA ILE A 113 -19.86 -4.96 -1.76
C ILE A 113 -20.44 -4.77 -3.18
N GLY A 114 -19.59 -4.90 -4.20
CA GLY A 114 -19.99 -4.96 -5.61
C GLY A 114 -20.56 -6.31 -6.03
N SER A 115 -21.14 -6.41 -7.21
CA SER A 115 -21.82 -7.64 -7.67
C SER A 115 -20.84 -8.76 -8.05
N PHE A 116 -21.23 -10.01 -7.77
CA PHE A 116 -20.52 -11.21 -8.23
C PHE A 116 -20.88 -11.52 -9.70
N ASN A 117 -20.46 -10.65 -10.60
CA ASN A 117 -20.56 -10.89 -12.05
C ASN A 117 -19.21 -11.35 -12.59
N LEU A 118 -19.24 -12.48 -13.30
CA LEU A 118 -18.12 -12.98 -14.09
C LEU A 118 -18.19 -12.30 -15.45
N LEU A 119 -17.31 -11.31 -15.66
CA LEU A 119 -17.40 -10.29 -16.72
C LEU A 119 -18.61 -9.36 -16.57
#